data_AF-A0A1Q7ZR39-F1
#
_entry.id   AF-A0A1Q7ZR39-F1
#
_cell.length_a   1.000
_cell.length_b   1.000
_cell.length_c   1.000
_cell.angle_alpha   90.00
_cell.angle_beta   90.00
_cell.angle_gamma   90.00
#
_symmetry.space_group_name_H-M   'P 1'
#
loop_
_entity.id
_entity.type
_entity.pdbx_description
1 polymer ?
#
loop_
_entity_poly.entity_id
_entity_poly.type
_entity_poly.pdbx_seq_one_letter_code
_entity_poly.pdbx_strand_id
1 'polypeptide(L)'
;MIEMSLAVPLSIAQIEAANRLHGKLLQWQVTDRALHTLQENLPGFDIEATLLKVVAVNQLYGTNVFAVVRMAQHVTEVMQNARGMKDVDLVEELASLTGRKHRSFASKFAHFFIDMERFPIYDSFAAKMVAYHLGSQSQVRDSKHPYRAFVENIHRLKRFAGLSCTTKE
;
A
#
# COMPACT_ATOMS: atom_id res chain seq x y z
N MET A 1 -0.30 -23.76 25.40
CA MET A 1 -0.36 -22.94 24.18
C MET A 1 -0.71 -21.54 24.61
N ILE A 2 0.11 -20.53 24.30
CA ILE A 2 -0.24 -19.13 24.57
C ILE A 2 -1.23 -18.73 23.48
N GLU A 3 -2.45 -18.41 23.88
CA GLU A 3 -3.47 -17.87 22.99
C GLU A 3 -2.97 -16.50 22.52
N MET A 4 -2.52 -16.40 21.26
CA MET A 4 -1.98 -15.16 20.71
C MET A 4 -3.13 -14.21 20.38
N SER A 5 -3.54 -13.41 21.35
CA SER A 5 -4.57 -12.38 21.20
C SER A 5 -3.99 -11.05 20.73
N LEU A 6 -4.81 -10.23 20.07
CA LEU A 6 -4.46 -8.83 19.82
C LEU A 6 -4.31 -8.06 21.14
N ALA A 7 -3.38 -7.10 21.16
CA ALA A 7 -3.24 -6.16 22.28
C ALA A 7 -4.44 -5.22 22.36
N VAL A 8 -4.96 -4.80 21.21
CA VAL A 8 -6.24 -4.09 21.11
C VAL A 8 -7.14 -4.85 20.14
N PRO A 9 -8.33 -5.33 20.58
CA PRO A 9 -9.25 -6.06 19.72
C PRO A 9 -9.61 -5.28 18.45
N LEU A 10 -9.68 -5.99 17.33
CA LEU A 10 -10.21 -5.52 16.06
C LEU A 10 -11.40 -6.42 15.69
N SER A 11 -12.59 -5.85 15.68
CA SER A 11 -13.84 -6.57 15.40
C SER A 11 -14.38 -6.24 14.01
N ILE A 12 -15.18 -7.15 13.45
CA ILE A 12 -15.91 -6.92 12.19
C ILE A 12 -16.76 -5.64 12.26
N ALA A 13 -17.43 -5.37 13.39
CA ALA A 13 -18.24 -4.18 13.55
C ALA A 13 -17.43 -2.87 13.41
N GLN A 14 -16.16 -2.85 13.86
CA GLN A 14 -15.26 -1.71 13.65
C GLN A 14 -14.87 -1.55 12.19
N ILE A 15 -14.59 -2.65 11.48
CA ILE A 15 -14.27 -2.64 10.05
C ILE A 15 -15.47 -2.14 9.24
N GLU A 16 -16.66 -2.66 9.51
CA GLU A 16 -17.89 -2.20 8.86
C GLU A 16 -18.17 -0.71 9.15
N ALA A 17 -17.91 -0.24 10.37
CA ALA A 17 -18.05 1.17 10.71
C ALA A 17 -17.04 2.04 9.93
N ALA A 18 -15.79 1.58 9.80
CA ALA A 18 -14.77 2.24 8.99
C ALA A 18 -15.18 2.30 7.51
N ASN A 19 -15.70 1.20 6.96
CA ASN A 19 -16.20 1.14 5.58
C ASN A 19 -17.38 2.10 5.34
N ARG A 20 -18.34 2.15 6.28
CA ARG A 20 -19.45 3.11 6.22
C ARG A 20 -18.98 4.56 6.30
N LEU A 21 -17.95 4.84 7.10
CA LEU A 21 -17.35 6.18 7.16
C LEU A 21 -16.64 6.51 5.86
N HIS A 22 -15.82 5.58 5.35
CA HIS A 22 -15.10 5.73 4.08
C HIS A 22 -16.06 6.03 2.92
N GLY A 23 -17.21 5.34 2.86
CA GLY A 23 -18.25 5.59 1.86
C GLY A 23 -18.90 6.99 1.93
N LYS A 24 -18.73 7.73 3.03
CA LYS A 24 -19.22 9.11 3.20
C LYS A 24 -18.16 10.17 2.93
N LEU A 25 -16.89 9.79 2.87
CA LEU A 25 -15.78 10.72 2.64
C LEU A 25 -15.65 10.98 1.13
N LEU A 26 -16.41 11.96 0.63
CA LEU A 26 -16.48 12.30 -0.81
C LEU A 26 -15.09 12.45 -1.45
N GLN A 27 -14.16 13.12 -0.77
CA GLN A 27 -12.81 13.32 -1.28
C GLN A 27 -12.09 11.99 -1.56
N TRP A 28 -12.20 11.01 -0.65
CA TRP A 28 -11.57 9.70 -0.80
C TRP A 28 -12.22 8.92 -1.94
N GLN A 29 -13.56 8.90 -1.96
CA GLN A 29 -14.35 8.26 -3.01
C GLN A 29 -14.04 8.81 -4.42
N VAL A 30 -13.85 10.13 -4.55
CA VAL A 30 -13.49 10.75 -5.83
C VAL A 30 -12.06 10.39 -6.23
N THR A 31 -11.12 10.40 -5.29
CA THR A 31 -9.72 10.00 -5.53
C THR A 31 -9.61 8.56 -6.02
N ASP A 32 -10.24 7.62 -5.32
CA ASP A 32 -10.21 6.19 -5.68
C ASP A 32 -10.79 5.95 -7.08
N ARG A 33 -11.95 6.56 -7.36
CA ARG A 33 -12.57 6.48 -8.70
C ARG A 33 -11.69 7.11 -9.79
N ALA A 34 -11.03 8.24 -9.50
CA ALA A 34 -10.16 8.89 -10.48
C ALA A 34 -8.94 8.02 -10.81
N LEU A 35 -8.32 7.40 -9.80
CA LEU A 35 -7.20 6.47 -9.99
C LEU A 35 -7.64 5.20 -10.72
N HIS A 36 -8.81 4.66 -10.39
CA HIS A 36 -9.40 3.52 -11.11
C HIS A 36 -9.65 3.86 -12.58
N THR A 37 -10.28 5.00 -12.85
CA THR A 37 -10.54 5.48 -14.22
C THR A 37 -9.24 5.63 -14.99
N LEU A 38 -8.18 6.15 -14.35
CA LEU A 38 -6.86 6.26 -14.98
C LEU A 38 -6.28 4.88 -15.33
N GLN A 39 -6.39 3.90 -14.44
CA GLN A 39 -5.92 2.52 -14.70
C GLN A 39 -6.69 1.84 -15.83
N GLU A 40 -8.01 2.02 -15.91
CA GLU A 40 -8.85 1.45 -16.97
C GLU A 40 -8.54 2.03 -18.34
N ASN A 41 -8.29 3.33 -18.42
CA ASN A 41 -8.01 4.02 -19.67
C ASN A 41 -6.54 3.90 -20.11
N LEU A 42 -5.62 3.74 -19.16
CA LEU A 42 -4.18 3.61 -19.41
C LEU A 42 -3.61 2.40 -18.64
N PRO A 43 -3.94 1.15 -19.02
CA PRO A 43 -3.54 -0.03 -18.25
C PRO A 43 -2.03 -0.32 -18.33
N GLY A 44 -1.35 0.19 -19.35
CA GLY A 44 0.07 -0.02 -19.60
C GLY A 44 1.02 0.71 -18.64
N PHE A 45 2.31 0.43 -18.82
CA PHE A 45 3.40 1.07 -18.10
C PHE A 45 4.46 1.60 -19.09
N ASP A 46 4.04 2.07 -20.26
CA ASP A 46 4.90 2.96 -21.07
C ASP A 46 5.16 4.28 -20.33
N ILE A 47 6.09 5.08 -20.83
CA ILE A 47 6.56 6.26 -20.08
C ILE A 47 5.46 7.31 -19.90
N GLU A 48 4.59 7.52 -20.88
CA GLU A 48 3.48 8.47 -20.81
C GLU A 48 2.40 8.02 -19.81
N ALA A 49 1.96 6.77 -19.90
CA ALA A 49 0.99 6.20 -18.96
C ALA A 49 1.56 6.17 -17.54
N THR A 50 2.82 5.77 -17.39
CA THR A 50 3.50 5.73 -16.09
C THR A 50 3.66 7.12 -15.50
N LEU A 51 4.01 8.13 -16.30
CA LEU A 51 4.12 9.51 -15.84
C LEU A 51 2.79 10.02 -15.25
N LEU A 52 1.68 9.79 -15.95
CA LEU A 52 0.36 10.19 -15.46
C LEU A 52 -0.01 9.47 -14.16
N LYS A 53 0.27 8.17 -14.06
CA LYS A 53 0.07 7.37 -12.84
C LYS A 53 0.91 7.88 -11.67
N VAL A 54 2.18 8.18 -11.90
CA VAL A 54 3.09 8.74 -10.88
C VAL A 54 2.58 10.09 -10.40
N VAL A 55 2.24 11.01 -11.32
CA VAL A 55 1.68 12.34 -10.99
C VAL A 55 0.42 12.18 -10.14
N ALA A 56 -0.52 11.32 -10.58
CA ALA A 56 -1.79 11.14 -9.91
C ALA A 56 -1.62 10.64 -8.47
N VAL A 57 -0.86 9.55 -8.25
CA VAL A 57 -0.61 9.05 -6.89
C VAL A 57 0.13 10.09 -6.05
N ASN A 58 1.15 10.74 -6.61
CA ASN A 58 1.94 11.70 -5.85
C ASN A 58 1.11 12.90 -5.39
N GLN A 59 0.26 13.43 -6.25
CA GLN A 59 -0.55 14.61 -5.98
C GLN A 59 -1.77 14.29 -5.10
N LEU A 60 -2.46 13.17 -5.36
CA LEU A 60 -3.68 12.80 -4.64
C LEU A 60 -3.39 12.24 -3.24
N TYR A 61 -2.24 11.58 -3.06
CA TYR A 61 -1.81 11.01 -1.76
C TYR A 61 -0.66 11.76 -1.08
N GLY A 62 -0.15 12.85 -1.66
CA GLY A 62 0.87 13.69 -1.03
C GLY A 62 2.18 12.95 -0.73
N THR A 63 2.69 12.15 -1.67
CA THR A 63 3.80 11.22 -1.40
C THR A 63 5.19 11.85 -1.44
N ASN A 64 5.28 13.14 -1.77
CA ASN A 64 6.51 13.94 -1.82
C ASN A 64 7.58 13.38 -2.77
N VAL A 65 7.16 12.82 -3.91
CA VAL A 65 8.06 12.53 -5.04
C VAL A 65 8.25 13.83 -5.82
N PHE A 66 9.42 14.45 -5.71
CA PHE A 66 9.69 15.71 -6.41
C PHE A 66 10.19 15.49 -7.86
N ALA A 67 11.03 14.47 -8.07
CA ALA A 67 11.57 14.13 -9.38
C ALA A 67 10.61 13.24 -10.17
N VAL A 68 9.40 13.73 -10.44
CA VAL A 68 8.27 12.94 -10.97
C VAL A 68 8.60 12.24 -12.30
N VAL A 69 9.24 12.93 -13.25
CA VAL A 69 9.63 12.34 -14.54
C VAL A 69 10.66 11.22 -14.35
N ARG A 70 11.64 11.43 -13.48
CA ARG A 70 12.65 10.40 -13.17
C ARG A 70 12.02 9.19 -12.47
N MET A 71 11.05 9.42 -11.58
CA MET A 71 10.27 8.34 -10.98
C MET A 71 9.49 7.56 -12.03
N ALA A 72 8.89 8.25 -13.01
CA ALA A 72 8.17 7.59 -14.09
C ALA A 72 9.09 6.69 -14.94
N GLN A 73 10.29 7.17 -15.27
CA GLN A 73 11.31 6.37 -15.96
C GLN A 73 11.70 5.13 -15.15
N HIS A 74 12.02 5.32 -13.87
CA HIS A 74 12.36 4.23 -12.96
C HIS A 74 11.25 3.19 -12.84
N VAL A 75 10.01 3.62 -12.63
CA VAL A 75 8.86 2.70 -12.56
C VAL A 75 8.67 1.95 -13.88
N THR A 76 8.82 2.63 -15.02
CA THR A 76 8.75 2.00 -16.36
C THR A 76 9.78 0.87 -16.48
N GLU A 77 11.03 1.13 -16.11
CA GLU A 77 12.12 0.14 -16.14
C GLU A 77 11.88 -1.03 -15.17
N VAL A 78 11.41 -0.76 -13.95
CA VAL A 78 11.07 -1.80 -12.97
C VAL A 78 9.94 -2.67 -13.50
N MET A 79 8.88 -2.08 -14.08
CA MET A 79 7.73 -2.82 -14.59
C MET A 79 8.07 -3.71 -15.79
N GLN A 80 9.02 -3.31 -16.64
CA GLN A 80 9.54 -4.15 -17.72
C GLN A 80 10.23 -5.42 -17.19
N ASN A 81 10.82 -5.34 -15.99
CA ASN A 81 11.57 -6.44 -15.37
C ASN A 81 10.81 -7.13 -14.22
N ALA A 82 9.55 -6.75 -13.96
CA ALA A 82 8.80 -7.19 -12.79
C ALA A 82 8.44 -8.70 -12.79
N ARG A 83 8.54 -9.37 -13.95
CA ARG A 83 8.13 -10.77 -14.09
C ARG A 83 8.95 -11.67 -13.16
N GLY A 84 8.25 -12.36 -12.26
CA GLY A 84 8.87 -13.30 -11.30
C GLY A 84 9.36 -12.66 -10.00
N MET A 85 9.23 -11.33 -9.85
CA MET A 85 9.50 -10.67 -8.57
C MET A 85 8.42 -11.04 -7.54
N LYS A 86 8.84 -11.19 -6.28
CA LYS A 86 7.88 -11.26 -5.16
C LYS A 86 7.32 -9.87 -4.90
N ASP A 87 6.10 -9.81 -4.38
CA ASP A 87 5.33 -8.58 -4.14
C ASP A 87 6.10 -7.54 -3.34
N VAL A 88 6.68 -7.99 -2.23
CA VAL A 88 7.49 -7.13 -1.35
C VAL A 88 8.76 -6.63 -2.02
N ASP A 89 9.34 -7.43 -2.91
CA ASP A 89 10.56 -7.08 -3.63
C ASP A 89 10.21 -6.05 -4.72
N LEU A 90 9.10 -6.24 -5.44
CA LEU A 90 8.57 -5.29 -6.42
C LEU A 90 8.31 -3.91 -5.80
N VAL A 91 7.64 -3.85 -4.64
CA VAL A 91 7.39 -2.57 -3.95
C VAL A 91 8.69 -1.92 -3.47
N GLU A 92 9.65 -2.70 -2.98
CA GLU A 92 10.94 -2.14 -2.59
C GLU A 92 11.70 -1.61 -3.82
N GLU A 93 11.71 -2.33 -4.95
CA GLU A 93 12.32 -1.86 -6.21
C GLU A 93 11.65 -0.59 -6.73
N LEU A 94 10.32 -0.52 -6.76
CA LEU A 94 9.58 0.70 -7.11
C LEU A 94 9.92 1.88 -6.17
N ALA A 95 10.23 1.60 -4.90
CA ALA A 95 10.61 2.62 -3.93
C ALA A 95 12.07 3.09 -4.05
N SER A 96 12.93 2.35 -4.76
CA SER A 96 14.39 2.52 -4.82
C SER A 96 14.90 3.69 -5.66
N LEU A 97 14.07 4.70 -5.94
CA LEU A 97 14.53 5.87 -6.66
C LEU A 97 15.40 6.77 -5.77
N THR A 98 16.72 6.75 -5.98
CA THR A 98 17.74 7.56 -5.28
C THR A 98 17.81 7.33 -3.76
N GLY A 99 18.69 8.06 -3.05
CA GLY A 99 19.05 7.82 -1.64
C GLY A 99 17.93 7.87 -0.60
N ARG A 100 16.69 8.22 -0.98
CA ARG A 100 15.49 8.13 -0.12
C ARG A 100 14.52 7.10 -0.71
N LYS A 101 14.15 6.09 0.09
CA LYS A 101 13.15 5.09 -0.33
C LYS A 101 11.74 5.67 -0.28
N HIS A 102 11.08 5.72 -1.43
CA HIS A 102 9.72 6.24 -1.64
C HIS A 102 8.62 5.18 -1.37
N ARG A 103 8.69 4.47 -0.24
CA ARG A 103 7.81 3.31 0.02
C ARG A 103 6.31 3.63 0.09
N SER A 104 5.96 4.81 0.63
CA SER A 104 4.55 5.23 0.66
C SER A 104 4.01 5.42 -0.75
N PHE A 105 4.79 6.04 -1.63
CA PHE A 105 4.47 6.14 -3.05
C PHE A 105 4.38 4.74 -3.68
N ALA A 106 5.42 3.92 -3.56
CA ALA A 106 5.50 2.63 -4.24
C ALA A 106 4.37 1.68 -3.85
N SER A 107 4.03 1.59 -2.56
CA SER A 107 2.91 0.75 -2.09
C SER A 107 1.55 1.23 -2.58
N LYS A 108 1.31 2.54 -2.62
CA LYS A 108 0.08 3.13 -3.17
C LYS A 108 0.00 2.94 -4.69
N PHE A 109 1.11 3.15 -5.39
CA PHE A 109 1.20 2.90 -6.82
C PHE A 109 0.88 1.43 -7.15
N ALA A 110 1.47 0.50 -6.41
CA ALA A 110 1.20 -0.93 -6.58
C ALA A 110 -0.26 -1.29 -6.25
N HIS A 111 -0.82 -0.71 -5.19
CA HIS A 111 -2.23 -0.89 -4.82
C HIS A 111 -3.18 -0.45 -5.95
N PHE A 112 -3.00 0.74 -6.51
CA PHE A 112 -3.95 1.29 -7.50
C PHE A 112 -3.74 0.78 -8.92
N PHE A 113 -2.49 0.52 -9.33
CA PHE A 113 -2.18 0.26 -10.74
C PHE A 113 -1.69 -1.16 -11.03
N ILE A 114 -1.41 -1.96 -10.00
CA ILE A 114 -1.03 -3.36 -10.16
C ILE A 114 -2.16 -4.27 -9.65
N ASP A 115 -2.44 -4.23 -8.35
CA ASP A 115 -3.50 -5.05 -7.75
C ASP A 115 -3.88 -4.58 -6.33
N MET A 116 -5.10 -4.04 -6.19
CA MET A 116 -5.60 -3.50 -4.92
C MET A 116 -5.90 -4.56 -3.86
N GLU A 117 -6.12 -5.81 -4.27
CA GLU A 117 -6.43 -6.92 -3.37
C GLU A 117 -5.16 -7.57 -2.81
N ARG A 118 -4.02 -7.33 -3.47
CA ARG A 118 -2.70 -7.93 -3.19
C ARG A 118 -1.75 -6.98 -2.46
N PHE A 119 -1.71 -5.70 -2.82
CA PHE A 119 -0.71 -4.77 -2.31
C PHE A 119 -1.30 -3.85 -1.22
N PRO A 120 -0.94 -4.02 0.06
CA PRO A 120 -1.41 -3.11 1.10
C PRO A 120 -0.72 -1.76 1.00
N ILE A 121 -1.51 -0.70 1.21
CA ILE A 121 -1.01 0.67 1.30
C ILE A 121 -0.14 0.81 2.55
N TYR A 122 1.08 1.30 2.36
CA TYR A 122 2.01 1.58 3.45
C TYR A 122 2.16 3.08 3.66
N ASP A 123 1.78 3.55 4.83
CA ASP A 123 2.14 4.88 5.34
C ASP A 123 2.23 4.88 6.86
N SER A 124 2.51 6.05 7.42
CA SER A 124 2.68 6.22 8.86
C SER A 124 1.41 5.91 9.64
N PHE A 125 0.21 6.13 9.09
CA PHE A 125 -1.04 5.83 9.78
C PHE A 125 -1.32 4.33 9.73
N ALA A 126 -1.25 3.71 8.56
CA ALA A 126 -1.45 2.27 8.41
C ALA A 126 -0.47 1.47 9.29
N ALA A 127 0.83 1.83 9.25
CA ALA A 127 1.84 1.19 10.08
C ALA A 127 1.57 1.33 11.58
N LYS A 128 1.12 2.52 12.03
CA LYS A 128 0.76 2.77 13.44
C LYS A 128 -0.48 2.00 13.87
N MET A 129 -1.51 1.90 13.03
CA MET A 129 -2.74 1.18 13.37
C MET A 129 -2.50 -0.33 13.47
N VAL A 130 -1.74 -0.91 12.55
CA VAL A 130 -1.32 -2.33 12.65
C VAL A 130 -0.51 -2.55 13.92
N ALA A 131 0.41 -1.62 14.25
CA ALA A 131 1.19 -1.68 15.47
C ALA A 131 0.35 -1.61 16.75
N TYR A 132 -0.64 -0.73 16.75
CA TYR A 132 -1.56 -0.52 17.88
C TYR A 132 -2.34 -1.80 18.21
N HIS A 133 -2.91 -2.46 17.20
CA HIS A 133 -3.67 -3.69 17.42
C HIS A 133 -2.80 -4.89 17.80
N LEU A 134 -1.64 -5.06 17.17
CA LEU A 134 -0.75 -6.18 17.50
C LEU A 134 -0.08 -6.03 18.86
N GLY A 135 0.26 -4.80 19.26
CA GLY A 135 1.10 -4.55 20.44
C GLY A 135 2.57 -4.90 20.21
N SER A 136 3.46 -4.29 21.00
CA SER A 136 4.91 -4.32 20.77
C SER A 136 5.54 -5.72 20.73
N GLN A 137 4.98 -6.69 21.47
CA GLN A 137 5.52 -8.04 21.58
C GLN A 137 5.20 -8.93 20.38
N SER A 138 4.10 -8.67 19.67
CA SER A 138 3.63 -9.50 18.56
C SER A 138 4.13 -9.03 17.18
N GLN A 139 4.67 -7.82 17.12
CA GLN A 139 5.15 -7.20 15.89
C GLN A 139 6.46 -7.80 15.40
N VAL A 140 6.52 -8.08 14.10
CA VAL A 140 7.78 -8.19 13.37
C VAL A 140 8.36 -6.80 13.17
N ARG A 141 9.64 -6.64 13.48
CA ARG A 141 10.38 -5.40 13.26
C ARG A 141 11.59 -5.71 12.39
N ASP A 142 11.68 -5.04 11.25
CA ASP A 142 12.83 -5.10 10.35
C ASP A 142 13.11 -3.69 9.85
N SER A 143 14.18 -3.07 10.35
CA SER A 143 14.58 -1.72 9.95
C SER A 143 15.16 -1.67 8.53
N LYS A 144 15.67 -2.80 8.01
CA LYS A 144 16.21 -2.90 6.65
C LYS A 144 15.08 -3.09 5.64
N HIS A 145 14.06 -3.88 6.01
CA HIS A 145 12.90 -4.21 5.16
C HIS A 145 11.55 -3.86 5.83
N PRO A 146 11.28 -2.57 6.12
CA PRO A 146 10.10 -2.17 6.86
C PRO A 146 8.78 -2.48 6.14
N TYR A 147 8.73 -2.44 4.81
CA TYR A 147 7.52 -2.84 4.07
C TYR A 147 7.25 -4.34 4.21
N ARG A 148 8.28 -5.19 4.11
CA ARG A 148 8.17 -6.64 4.34
C ARG A 148 7.64 -6.94 5.75
N ALA A 149 8.21 -6.29 6.77
CA ALA A 149 7.74 -6.45 8.14
C ALA A 149 6.29 -5.96 8.30
N PHE A 150 5.91 -4.87 7.64
CA PHE A 150 4.54 -4.37 7.63
C PHE A 150 3.54 -5.36 7.01
N VAL A 151 3.85 -5.93 5.85
CA VAL A 151 3.00 -6.94 5.19
C VAL A 151 2.82 -8.17 6.09
N GLU A 152 3.90 -8.66 6.69
CA GLU A 152 3.83 -9.77 7.66
C GLU A 152 2.97 -9.42 8.88
N ASN A 153 3.08 -8.19 9.38
CA ASN A 153 2.25 -7.72 10.49
C ASN A 153 0.77 -7.61 10.10
N ILE A 154 0.42 -7.23 8.87
CA ILE A 154 -0.96 -7.30 8.37
C ILE A 154 -1.47 -8.73 8.41
N HIS A 155 -0.70 -9.71 7.92
CA HIS A 155 -1.11 -11.11 7.95
C HIS A 155 -1.31 -11.64 9.37
N ARG A 156 -0.45 -11.24 10.31
CA ARG A 156 -0.62 -11.58 11.74
C ARG A 156 -1.88 -10.94 12.32
N LEU A 157 -2.11 -9.66 12.02
CA LEU A 157 -3.29 -8.94 12.49
C LEU A 157 -4.57 -9.64 12.01
N LYS A 158 -4.66 -9.97 10.71
CA LYS A 158 -5.79 -10.70 10.14
C LYS A 158 -5.99 -12.05 10.82
N ARG A 159 -4.89 -12.81 11.02
CA ARG A 159 -4.94 -14.12 11.67
C ARG A 159 -5.43 -14.04 13.12
N PHE A 160 -4.91 -13.11 13.92
CA PHE A 160 -5.28 -12.96 15.34
C PHE A 160 -6.68 -12.38 15.52
N ALA A 161 -7.15 -11.59 14.56
CA ALA A 161 -8.51 -11.08 14.54
C ALA A 161 -9.53 -12.06 13.91
N GLY A 162 -9.08 -13.17 13.30
CA GLY A 162 -9.95 -14.09 12.57
C GLY A 162 -10.57 -13.47 11.30
N LEU A 163 -9.88 -12.54 10.64
CA LEU A 163 -10.36 -11.81 9.47
C LEU A 163 -9.91 -12.46 8.16
N SER A 164 -10.79 -12.49 7.17
CA SER A 164 -10.53 -12.96 5.81
C SER A 164 -10.62 -11.85 4.75
N CYS A 165 -10.62 -10.58 5.16
CA CYS A 165 -10.69 -9.42 4.27
C CYS A 165 -9.45 -9.29 3.37
N THR A 166 -9.57 -8.54 2.27
CA THR A 166 -8.47 -8.27 1.34
C THR A 166 -7.65 -7.06 1.77
N THR A 167 -6.76 -6.52 0.91
CA THR A 167 -6.04 -5.25 1.21
C THR A 167 -6.77 -4.00 0.73
N LYS A 168 -7.89 -4.18 0.03
CA LYS A 168 -8.77 -3.09 -0.43
C LYS A 168 -9.72 -2.62 0.68
N GLU A 169 -10.12 -3.55 1.55
CA GLU A 169 -11.01 -3.35 2.70
C GLU A 169 -10.21 -2.93 3.95
#